data_AF-A0A2A9NYB4-F1
#
_entry.id   AF-A0A2A9NYB4-F1
#
_cell.length_a   1.000
_cell.length_b   1.000
_cell.length_c   1.000
_cell.angle_alpha   90.00
_cell.angle_beta   90.00
_cell.angle_gamma   90.00
#
_symmetry.space_group_name_H-M   'P 1'
#
loop_
_entity.id
_entity.type
_entity.pdbx_description
1 polymer ?
#
loop_
_entity_poly.entity_id
_entity_poly.type
_entity_poly.pdbx_seq_one_letter_code
_entity_poly.pdbx_strand_id
1 'polypeptide(L)'
;MNENHFDVVVLGTGLTESITAAALSKAGFRVAHVDTNPYYGRDEASFSLDEVLQWANRNTSEQEQQSRYSHRSHSESSIVLQSRYYSLSLCPSVIPSVGPIISSLISSGVSKYGGFRLVDSVAVYDSDSRTAKSVPGSKEDVFKSKDISLVDKRRLMRFLTFAISDFEGNKELEGNQDIPFIDFLRTVFTLNDNISIAVVYALAFCVTSSDQTLPALLRLRRYLRSAGRYGSSPFLIGHYGGTGEIAQGFCRAAAVSGAVYILGRPILSITRQESSNNETSYTLSLGDVPDPLICKLLVCSTSLSSYLPMNVNTSPRGREYEFSSEVRIIARCIAIIDVPFVFASADVGDEGTVDNKTIDTGILVFPPGSLQDGSASVAVTVLITGEGAMSAPKGKWVVYISFPLMSANNLPSPQSLLQPYLNATLTLTSQPSPVEPTMTAFFFEHFSSPSAASSGEQNNCLTVQPLFNSRLPDTPDQASLRAEELFWAAVRILKPQQDIDDPDGYVIDSFWPPVTVQDDADEEW
;
A
#
# COMPACT_ATOMS: atom_id res chain seq x y z
N MET A 1 -18.51 27.15 23.54
CA MET A 1 -18.42 26.73 22.12
C MET A 1 -19.31 25.51 21.96
N ASN A 2 -20.07 25.39 20.86
CA ASN A 2 -20.89 24.19 20.64
C ASN A 2 -19.95 22.99 20.39
N GLU A 3 -20.05 21.97 21.25
CA GLU A 3 -19.20 20.77 21.21
C GLU A 3 -19.40 19.98 19.90
N ASN A 4 -20.58 20.06 19.30
CA ASN A 4 -20.98 19.28 18.11
C ASN A 4 -20.66 19.96 16.76
N HIS A 5 -19.97 21.12 16.76
CA HIS A 5 -19.58 21.82 15.54
C HIS A 5 -18.09 21.61 15.23
N PHE A 6 -17.79 21.25 13.99
CA PHE A 6 -16.44 20.94 13.50
C PHE A 6 -16.14 21.76 12.25
N ASP A 7 -14.87 22.02 11.98
CA ASP A 7 -14.48 22.56 10.68
C ASP A 7 -14.59 21.47 9.61
N VAL A 8 -14.14 20.26 9.95
CA VAL A 8 -14.11 19.11 9.03
C VAL A 8 -14.63 17.85 9.71
N VAL A 9 -15.49 17.11 9.00
CA VAL A 9 -15.78 15.71 9.31
C VAL A 9 -15.11 14.84 8.25
N VAL A 10 -14.32 13.86 8.68
CA VAL A 10 -13.67 12.86 7.81
C VAL A 10 -14.38 11.52 8.01
N LEU A 11 -14.89 10.92 6.93
CA LEU A 11 -15.59 9.64 6.93
C LEU A 11 -14.70 8.54 6.36
N GLY A 12 -14.41 7.54 7.19
CA GLY A 12 -13.50 6.44 6.91
C GLY A 12 -12.12 6.66 7.53
N THR A 13 -11.54 5.62 8.11
CA THR A 13 -10.21 5.62 8.74
C THR A 13 -9.17 4.89 7.90
N GLY A 14 -9.34 4.88 6.58
CA GLY A 14 -8.32 4.40 5.64
C GLY A 14 -7.04 5.22 5.75
N LEU A 15 -5.96 4.76 5.12
CA LEU A 15 -4.65 5.40 5.25
C LEU A 15 -4.67 6.86 4.77
N THR A 16 -5.27 7.13 3.62
CA THR A 16 -5.34 8.49 3.05
C THR A 16 -6.15 9.43 3.94
N GLU A 17 -7.31 8.97 4.41
CA GLU A 17 -8.20 9.70 5.31
C GLU A 17 -7.49 10.04 6.62
N SER A 18 -6.75 9.08 7.18
CA SER A 18 -6.04 9.24 8.45
C SER A 18 -4.88 10.23 8.35
N ILE A 19 -4.10 10.18 7.26
CA ILE A 19 -3.04 11.18 7.00
C ILE A 19 -3.66 12.59 6.86
N THR A 20 -4.76 12.70 6.12
CA THR A 20 -5.47 13.98 5.90
C THR A 20 -6.01 14.55 7.21
N ALA A 21 -6.67 13.71 8.03
CA ALA A 21 -7.20 14.10 9.33
C ALA A 21 -6.09 14.58 10.28
N ALA A 22 -4.95 13.89 10.31
CA ALA A 22 -3.79 14.27 11.12
C ALA A 22 -3.21 15.63 10.69
N ALA A 23 -3.01 15.84 9.40
CA ALA A 23 -2.49 17.10 8.87
C ALA A 23 -3.45 18.28 9.17
N LEU A 24 -4.76 18.10 8.96
CA LEU A 24 -5.77 19.12 9.25
C LEU A 24 -5.84 19.45 10.74
N SER A 25 -5.83 18.44 11.61
CA SER A 25 -5.85 18.66 13.06
C SER A 25 -4.60 19.39 13.53
N LYS A 26 -3.42 19.04 13.00
CA LYS A 26 -2.16 19.75 13.27
C LYS A 26 -2.14 21.19 12.77
N ALA A 27 -2.85 21.48 11.68
CA ALA A 27 -3.04 22.84 11.18
C ALA A 27 -4.06 23.66 11.99
N GLY A 28 -4.60 23.09 13.08
CA GLY A 28 -5.47 23.79 14.03
C GLY A 28 -6.98 23.69 13.72
N PHE A 29 -7.38 22.90 12.72
CA PHE A 29 -8.81 22.70 12.41
C PHE A 29 -9.46 21.74 13.41
N ARG A 30 -10.73 22.00 13.77
CA ARG A 30 -11.53 21.05 14.56
C ARG A 30 -11.99 19.90 13.68
N VAL A 31 -11.40 18.72 13.87
CA VAL A 31 -11.68 17.52 13.08
C VAL A 31 -12.51 16.51 13.87
N ALA A 32 -13.59 16.00 13.27
CA ALA A 32 -14.25 14.77 13.69
C ALA A 32 -13.94 13.66 12.68
N HIS A 33 -13.42 12.52 13.14
CA HIS A 33 -13.02 11.40 12.30
C HIS A 33 -13.89 10.18 12.64
N VAL A 34 -14.71 9.76 11.67
CA VAL A 34 -15.81 8.80 11.88
C VAL A 34 -15.60 7.57 11.01
N ASP A 35 -15.83 6.38 11.57
CA ASP A 35 -15.91 5.12 10.83
C ASP A 35 -17.12 4.29 11.25
N THR A 36 -17.75 3.63 10.28
CA THR A 36 -18.82 2.67 10.55
C THR A 36 -18.28 1.34 11.07
N ASN A 37 -17.01 1.02 10.80
CA ASN A 37 -16.35 -0.16 11.35
C ASN A 37 -15.96 0.06 12.82
N PRO A 38 -15.97 -0.99 13.65
CA PRO A 38 -15.49 -0.93 15.04
C PRO A 38 -13.95 -0.96 15.14
N TYR A 39 -13.24 -0.90 14.01
CA TYR A 39 -11.78 -0.95 13.90
C TYR A 39 -11.28 0.12 12.91
N TYR A 40 -10.00 0.46 13.00
CA TYR A 40 -9.34 1.44 12.13
C TYR A 40 -8.82 0.82 10.83
N GLY A 41 -8.52 1.65 9.83
CA GLY A 41 -7.79 1.23 8.64
C GLY A 41 -8.66 0.82 7.46
N ARG A 42 -9.97 0.62 7.66
CA ARG A 42 -10.92 0.25 6.61
C ARG A 42 -10.44 -0.96 5.80
N ASP A 43 -10.23 -0.77 4.51
CA ASP A 43 -9.76 -1.79 3.58
C ASP A 43 -8.27 -2.11 3.76
N GLU A 44 -7.51 -1.19 4.35
CA GLU A 44 -6.10 -1.38 4.67
C GLU A 44 -5.89 -1.98 6.08
N ALA A 45 -6.97 -2.31 6.79
CA ALA A 45 -6.92 -2.86 8.14
C ALA A 45 -6.16 -4.20 8.23
N SER A 46 -5.61 -4.44 9.41
CA SER A 46 -4.99 -5.71 9.79
C SER A 46 -5.82 -6.37 10.88
N PHE A 47 -5.94 -7.69 10.76
CA PHE A 47 -6.87 -8.48 11.55
C PHE A 47 -6.14 -9.59 12.27
N SER A 48 -6.60 -9.95 13.47
CA SER A 48 -6.26 -11.22 14.07
C SER A 48 -6.76 -12.39 13.22
N LEU A 49 -6.25 -13.60 13.46
CA LEU A 49 -6.65 -14.78 12.70
C LEU A 49 -8.17 -14.99 12.73
N ASP A 50 -8.79 -14.91 13.91
CA ASP A 50 -10.22 -15.13 14.07
C ASP A 50 -11.05 -14.06 13.37
N GLU A 51 -10.57 -12.82 13.33
CA GLU A 51 -11.22 -11.75 12.61
C GLU A 51 -11.17 -11.97 11.10
N VAL A 52 -10.06 -12.48 10.55
CA VAL A 52 -9.99 -12.89 9.12
C VAL A 52 -10.98 -14.02 8.83
N LEU A 53 -11.06 -15.04 9.70
CA LEU A 53 -12.00 -16.15 9.53
C LEU A 53 -13.46 -15.67 9.62
N GLN A 54 -13.77 -14.81 10.58
CA GLN A 54 -15.10 -14.21 10.69
C GLN A 54 -15.43 -13.35 9.48
N TRP A 55 -14.50 -12.51 9.03
CA TRP A 55 -14.65 -11.67 7.83
C TRP A 55 -14.90 -12.51 6.58
N ALA A 56 -14.17 -13.62 6.41
CA ALA A 56 -14.34 -14.53 5.28
C ALA A 56 -15.72 -15.22 5.28
N ASN A 57 -16.27 -15.50 6.47
CA ASN A 57 -17.59 -16.12 6.66
C ASN A 57 -18.78 -15.16 6.59
N ARG A 58 -18.56 -13.84 6.57
CA ARG A 58 -19.68 -12.89 6.46
C ARG A 58 -20.43 -13.17 5.15
N ASN A 59 -21.72 -13.48 5.29
CA ASN A 59 -22.59 -13.72 4.15
C ASN A 59 -22.64 -12.46 3.29
N THR A 60 -22.46 -12.63 1.99
CA THR A 60 -22.68 -11.58 0.99
C THR A 60 -24.16 -11.21 0.99
N SER A 61 -24.56 -10.27 1.85
CA SER A 61 -25.91 -9.69 1.79
C SER A 61 -26.07 -8.90 0.49
N GLU A 62 -27.30 -8.69 0.01
CA GLU A 62 -27.58 -7.93 -1.22
C GLU A 62 -27.02 -6.49 -1.18
N GLN A 63 -26.73 -5.94 0.01
CA GLN A 63 -26.08 -4.64 0.20
C GLN A 63 -24.56 -4.65 -0.01
N GLU A 64 -23.90 -5.81 -0.17
CA GLU A 64 -22.45 -5.94 -0.40
C GLU A 64 -22.04 -5.87 -1.89
N GLN A 65 -22.92 -5.52 -2.82
CA GLN A 65 -22.58 -5.32 -4.24
C GLN A 65 -21.53 -4.21 -4.48
N GLN A 66 -21.20 -3.43 -3.45
CA GLN A 66 -20.14 -2.40 -3.44
C GLN A 66 -18.95 -2.76 -2.54
N SER A 67 -18.88 -3.98 -2.01
CA SER A 67 -17.74 -4.42 -1.19
C SER A 67 -16.47 -4.46 -2.03
N ARG A 68 -15.37 -3.95 -1.47
CA ARG A 68 -14.03 -4.08 -2.05
C ARG A 68 -13.59 -5.54 -2.18
N TYR A 69 -14.15 -6.45 -1.39
CA TYR A 69 -13.77 -7.86 -1.37
C TYR A 69 -14.93 -8.79 -1.67
N SER A 70 -14.70 -9.82 -2.49
CA SER A 70 -15.71 -10.83 -2.82
C SER A 70 -15.10 -12.23 -3.03
N HIS A 71 -15.97 -13.23 -3.21
CA HIS A 71 -15.58 -14.64 -3.42
C HIS A 71 -14.61 -15.15 -2.33
N ARG A 72 -14.91 -14.79 -1.08
CA ARG A 72 -14.11 -15.14 0.10
C ARG A 72 -14.25 -16.64 0.39
N SER A 73 -13.15 -17.32 0.58
CA SER A 73 -13.10 -18.69 1.10
C SER A 73 -11.92 -18.84 2.05
N HIS A 74 -11.99 -19.82 2.95
CA HIS A 74 -10.89 -20.15 3.83
C HIS A 74 -10.87 -21.66 4.13
N SER A 75 -9.71 -22.20 4.47
CA SER A 75 -9.61 -23.55 5.03
C SER A 75 -10.00 -23.58 6.50
N GLU A 76 -10.32 -24.75 7.03
CA GLU A 76 -10.36 -24.93 8.49
C GLU A 76 -8.98 -24.60 9.09
N SER A 77 -8.97 -24.09 10.33
CA SER A 77 -7.76 -23.76 11.04
C SER A 77 -7.78 -24.34 12.45
N SER A 78 -6.75 -25.10 12.80
CA SER A 78 -6.57 -25.68 14.13
C SER A 78 -5.88 -24.72 15.12
N ILE A 79 -5.44 -23.55 14.65
CA ILE A 79 -4.61 -22.59 15.41
C ILE A 79 -5.36 -21.33 15.89
N VAL A 80 -6.70 -21.35 15.83
CA VAL A 80 -7.61 -20.30 16.36
C VAL A 80 -7.23 -19.87 17.78
N LEU A 81 -6.75 -20.79 18.63
CA LEU A 81 -6.32 -20.49 20.00
C LEU A 81 -5.14 -19.50 20.12
N GLN A 82 -4.39 -19.27 19.03
CA GLN A 82 -3.27 -18.34 18.94
C GLN A 82 -3.60 -17.08 18.14
N SER A 83 -4.89 -16.82 17.88
CA SER A 83 -5.37 -15.80 16.95
C SER A 83 -4.76 -14.41 17.14
N ARG A 84 -4.68 -13.93 18.39
CA ARG A 84 -4.14 -12.60 18.74
C ARG A 84 -2.65 -12.39 18.44
N TYR A 85 -1.90 -13.46 18.16
CA TYR A 85 -0.47 -13.36 17.80
C TYR A 85 -0.27 -13.14 16.30
N TYR A 86 -1.34 -13.17 15.52
CA TYR A 86 -1.33 -12.86 14.11
C TYR A 86 -1.85 -11.44 13.88
N SER A 87 -1.22 -10.74 12.94
CA SER A 87 -1.75 -9.51 12.38
C SER A 87 -1.71 -9.61 10.86
N LEU A 88 -2.89 -9.86 10.28
CA LEU A 88 -3.08 -10.27 8.91
C LEU A 88 -3.72 -9.14 8.11
N SER A 89 -2.96 -8.53 7.22
CA SER A 89 -3.48 -7.48 6.33
C SER A 89 -4.21 -8.09 5.13
N LEU A 90 -5.39 -7.54 4.79
CA LEU A 90 -6.11 -7.91 3.56
C LEU A 90 -5.48 -7.29 2.30
N CYS A 91 -4.77 -6.17 2.45
CA CYS A 91 -4.06 -5.47 1.40
C CYS A 91 -2.59 -5.26 1.80
N PRO A 92 -1.76 -6.32 1.71
CA PRO A 92 -0.36 -6.24 2.09
C PRO A 92 0.40 -5.27 1.18
N SER A 93 1.33 -4.54 1.77
CA SER A 93 2.21 -3.60 1.08
C SER A 93 3.56 -3.51 1.76
N VAL A 94 4.55 -2.98 1.04
CA VAL A 94 5.85 -2.61 1.60
C VAL A 94 6.08 -1.12 1.39
N ILE A 95 7.02 -0.56 2.14
CA ILE A 95 7.26 0.88 2.18
C ILE A 95 8.63 1.16 1.54
N PRO A 96 8.71 1.96 0.46
CA PRO A 96 10.00 2.44 -0.03
C PRO A 96 10.75 3.23 1.05
N SER A 97 12.05 2.99 1.22
CA SER A 97 12.86 3.65 2.25
C SER A 97 12.99 5.16 2.02
N VAL A 98 12.77 5.63 0.78
CA VAL A 98 12.63 7.04 0.43
C VAL A 98 11.35 7.20 -0.36
N GLY A 99 10.46 8.06 0.11
CA GLY A 99 9.19 8.33 -0.56
C GLY A 99 8.29 9.24 0.27
N PRO A 100 7.20 9.75 -0.32
CA PRO A 100 6.18 10.54 0.37
C PRO A 100 5.74 9.95 1.71
N ILE A 101 5.48 8.65 1.82
CA ILE A 101 4.96 8.06 3.05
C ILE A 101 5.98 8.11 4.19
N ILE A 102 7.26 7.77 3.93
CA ILE A 102 8.32 7.83 4.95
C ILE A 102 8.58 9.27 5.36
N SER A 103 8.58 10.20 4.40
CA SER A 103 8.68 11.63 4.71
C SER A 103 7.53 12.09 5.61
N SER A 104 6.28 11.68 5.30
CA SER A 104 5.12 12.00 6.12
C SER A 104 5.17 11.36 7.51
N LEU A 105 5.61 10.11 7.63
CA LEU A 105 5.81 9.43 8.92
C LEU A 105 6.79 10.20 9.81
N ILE A 106 7.90 10.66 9.25
CA ILE A 106 8.93 11.41 10.00
C ILE A 106 8.42 12.81 10.35
N SER A 107 7.95 13.58 9.36
CA SER A 107 7.53 14.99 9.55
C SER A 107 6.29 15.13 10.44
N SER A 108 5.38 14.14 10.41
CA SER A 108 4.24 14.11 11.32
C SER A 108 4.58 13.60 12.73
N GLY A 109 5.75 12.98 12.93
CA GLY A 109 6.13 12.31 14.17
C GLY A 109 5.47 10.94 14.40
N VAL A 110 4.67 10.44 13.44
CA VAL A 110 4.01 9.12 13.51
C VAL A 110 5.02 7.97 13.50
N SER A 111 6.22 8.18 12.95
CA SER A 111 7.30 7.20 13.00
C SER A 111 7.66 6.74 14.41
N LYS A 112 7.30 7.49 15.46
CA LYS A 112 7.50 7.13 16.87
C LYS A 112 6.48 6.11 17.40
N TYR A 113 5.36 5.89 16.70
CA TYR A 113 4.27 5.02 17.15
C TYR A 113 4.38 3.59 16.66
N GLY A 114 5.26 3.30 15.70
CA GLY A 114 5.40 1.97 15.10
C GLY A 114 6.86 1.59 14.88
N GLY A 115 7.11 0.28 14.84
CA GLY A 115 8.40 -0.28 14.44
C GLY A 115 8.43 -0.60 12.95
N PHE A 116 9.63 -0.56 12.37
CA PHE A 116 9.87 -0.92 10.97
C PHE A 116 11.10 -1.82 10.89
N ARG A 117 11.09 -2.72 9.91
CA ARG A 117 12.24 -3.53 9.56
C ARG A 117 12.50 -3.54 8.07
N LEU A 118 13.72 -3.87 7.66
CA LEU A 118 14.04 -4.09 6.26
C LEU A 118 13.45 -5.42 5.76
N VAL A 119 13.12 -5.46 4.47
CA VAL A 119 12.86 -6.72 3.75
C VAL A 119 14.19 -7.45 3.57
N ASP A 120 14.27 -8.72 3.98
CA ASP A 120 15.56 -9.44 3.99
C ASP A 120 16.02 -9.81 2.57
N SER A 121 15.09 -10.20 1.70
CA SER A 121 15.43 -10.64 0.34
C SER A 121 14.33 -10.37 -0.68
N VAL A 122 14.73 -10.06 -1.91
CA VAL A 122 13.85 -10.01 -3.09
C VAL A 122 14.34 -11.08 -4.05
N ALA A 123 13.46 -11.94 -4.56
CA ALA A 123 13.82 -13.07 -5.41
C ALA A 123 12.89 -13.23 -6.61
N VAL A 124 13.42 -13.88 -7.65
CA VAL A 124 12.66 -14.28 -8.84
C VAL A 124 12.55 -15.80 -8.85
N TYR A 125 11.35 -16.32 -9.09
CA TYR A 125 11.14 -17.73 -9.29
C TYR A 125 11.74 -18.18 -10.63
N ASP A 126 12.59 -19.19 -10.59
CA ASP A 126 13.21 -19.80 -11.76
C ASP A 126 12.52 -21.12 -12.10
N SER A 127 11.86 -21.17 -13.27
CA SER A 127 11.10 -22.34 -13.73
C SER A 127 11.98 -23.58 -13.94
N ASP A 128 13.22 -23.37 -14.37
CA ASP A 128 14.12 -24.45 -14.78
C ASP A 128 14.67 -25.20 -13.57
N SER A 129 15.14 -24.46 -12.56
CA SER A 129 15.62 -25.04 -11.31
C SER A 129 14.52 -25.29 -10.27
N ARG A 130 13.34 -24.70 -10.45
CA ARG A 130 12.26 -24.65 -9.45
C ARG A 130 12.73 -24.08 -8.10
N THR A 131 13.60 -23.07 -8.17
CA THR A 131 14.13 -22.36 -7.00
C THR A 131 13.82 -20.88 -7.07
N ALA A 132 13.94 -20.19 -5.94
CA ALA A 132 13.90 -18.73 -5.89
C ALA A 132 15.34 -18.18 -5.93
N LYS A 133 15.69 -17.44 -6.99
CA LYS A 133 16.99 -16.80 -7.13
C LYS A 133 16.95 -15.41 -6.52
N SER A 134 17.76 -15.17 -5.50
CA SER A 134 17.84 -13.86 -4.85
C SER A 134 18.40 -12.81 -5.82
N VAL A 135 17.76 -11.64 -5.85
CA VAL A 135 18.20 -10.47 -6.60
C VAL A 135 19.23 -9.71 -5.73
N PRO A 136 20.44 -9.43 -6.25
CA PRO A 136 21.44 -8.67 -5.51
C PRO A 136 20.92 -7.31 -5.04
N GLY A 137 21.05 -7.02 -3.73
CA GLY A 137 20.56 -5.78 -3.12
C GLY A 137 21.53 -4.62 -3.20
N SER A 138 22.83 -4.89 -3.42
CA SER A 138 23.89 -3.88 -3.49
C SER A 138 24.82 -4.08 -4.69
N LYS A 139 25.66 -3.07 -4.98
CA LYS A 139 26.71 -3.19 -6.00
C LYS A 139 27.68 -4.31 -5.63
N GLU A 140 28.03 -4.39 -4.35
CA GLU A 140 28.89 -5.40 -3.75
C GLU A 140 28.33 -6.81 -3.99
N ASP A 141 27.02 -7.00 -3.81
CA ASP A 141 26.37 -8.30 -4.05
C ASP A 141 26.40 -8.70 -5.53
N VAL A 142 26.21 -7.74 -6.45
CA VAL A 142 26.37 -7.98 -7.89
C VAL A 142 27.81 -8.42 -8.20
N PHE A 143 28.81 -7.80 -7.57
CA PHE A 143 30.21 -8.18 -7.76
C PHE A 143 30.53 -9.56 -7.21
N LYS A 144 29.95 -9.97 -6.07
CA LYS A 144 30.15 -11.29 -5.46
C LYS A 144 29.45 -12.44 -6.18
N SER A 145 28.30 -12.18 -6.81
CA SER A 145 27.48 -13.20 -7.47
C SER A 145 28.27 -14.04 -8.47
N LYS A 146 28.34 -15.36 -8.26
CA LYS A 146 29.03 -16.30 -9.18
C LYS A 146 28.17 -16.68 -10.39
N ASP A 147 26.86 -16.44 -10.30
CA ASP A 147 25.87 -16.81 -11.33
C ASP A 147 25.81 -15.82 -12.51
N ILE A 148 26.42 -14.65 -12.36
CA ILE A 148 26.42 -13.59 -13.39
C ILE A 148 27.82 -13.50 -14.02
N SER A 149 27.89 -13.63 -15.35
CA SER A 149 29.15 -13.50 -16.07
C SER A 149 29.77 -12.09 -15.89
N LEU A 150 31.10 -11.98 -16.00
CA LEU A 150 31.77 -10.67 -15.88
C LEU A 150 31.27 -9.64 -16.91
N VAL A 151 30.91 -10.09 -18.11
CA VAL A 151 30.36 -9.22 -19.16
C VAL A 151 28.97 -8.73 -18.76
N ASP A 152 28.12 -9.63 -18.26
CA ASP A 152 26.77 -9.29 -17.82
C ASP A 152 26.78 -8.36 -16.60
N LYS A 153 27.71 -8.57 -15.64
CA LYS A 153 27.92 -7.64 -14.51
C LYS A 153 28.23 -6.23 -15.01
N ARG A 154 29.11 -6.09 -16.00
CA ARG A 154 29.47 -4.78 -16.57
C ARG A 154 28.27 -4.11 -17.23
N ARG A 155 27.49 -4.86 -18.00
CA ARG A 155 26.29 -4.33 -18.68
C ARG A 155 25.21 -3.92 -17.67
N LEU A 156 24.96 -4.76 -16.67
CA LEU A 156 24.04 -4.46 -15.56
C LEU A 156 24.48 -3.20 -14.81
N MET A 157 25.75 -3.09 -14.45
CA MET A 157 26.26 -1.90 -13.75
C MET A 157 26.16 -0.62 -14.59
N ARG A 158 26.38 -0.71 -15.91
CA ARG A 158 26.14 0.41 -16.84
C ARG A 158 24.67 0.86 -16.78
N PHE A 159 23.75 -0.10 -16.85
CA PHE A 159 22.31 0.17 -16.78
C PHE A 159 21.89 0.75 -15.42
N LEU A 160 22.30 0.16 -14.30
CA LEU A 160 21.93 0.64 -12.96
C LEU A 160 22.47 2.06 -12.71
N THR A 161 23.67 2.37 -13.19
CA THR A 161 24.23 3.73 -13.11
C THR A 161 23.40 4.73 -13.91
N PHE A 162 22.98 4.34 -15.12
CA PHE A 162 22.06 5.13 -15.94
C PHE A 162 20.71 5.34 -15.22
N ALA A 163 20.09 4.28 -14.69
CA ALA A 163 18.78 4.35 -14.06
C ALA A 163 18.75 5.20 -12.76
N ILE A 164 19.87 5.28 -12.03
CA ILE A 164 19.99 6.14 -10.83
C ILE A 164 20.17 7.62 -11.20
N SER A 165 20.80 7.90 -12.34
CA SER A 165 21.12 9.24 -12.83
C SER A 165 19.89 10.00 -13.36
N ASP A 166 20.10 11.25 -13.77
CA ASP A 166 19.08 12.06 -14.44
C ASP A 166 19.09 11.71 -15.93
N PHE A 167 18.36 10.65 -16.27
CA PHE A 167 18.40 10.00 -17.57
C PHE A 167 17.53 10.67 -18.64
N GLU A 168 16.71 11.64 -18.28
CA GLU A 168 15.69 12.24 -19.14
C GLU A 168 16.29 12.93 -20.38
N GLY A 169 17.54 13.39 -20.31
CA GLY A 169 18.28 14.00 -21.42
C GLY A 169 19.27 13.08 -22.13
N ASN A 170 19.34 11.79 -21.76
CA ASN A 170 20.31 10.86 -22.31
C ASN A 170 19.83 10.24 -23.63
N LYS A 171 20.77 10.02 -24.56
CA LYS A 171 20.50 9.46 -25.90
C LYS A 171 19.92 8.05 -25.84
N GLU A 172 20.22 7.30 -24.80
CA GLU A 172 19.68 5.96 -24.59
C GLU A 172 18.15 5.98 -24.51
N LEU A 173 17.55 6.99 -23.86
CA LEU A 173 16.09 7.07 -23.69
C LEU A 173 15.39 7.75 -24.88
N GLU A 174 16.09 8.56 -25.67
CA GLU A 174 15.53 9.30 -26.80
C GLU A 174 14.89 8.34 -27.82
N GLY A 175 13.57 8.47 -28.03
CA GLY A 175 12.80 7.60 -28.92
C GLY A 175 12.43 6.23 -28.34
N ASN A 176 12.83 5.92 -27.11
CA ASN A 176 12.59 4.64 -26.43
C ASN A 176 11.67 4.78 -25.21
N GLN A 177 10.93 5.88 -25.04
CA GLN A 177 10.11 6.11 -23.84
C GLN A 177 8.93 5.12 -23.74
N ASP A 178 8.30 4.84 -24.89
CA ASP A 178 7.03 4.12 -24.96
C ASP A 178 7.18 2.63 -25.33
N ILE A 179 8.39 2.19 -25.68
CA ILE A 179 8.64 0.78 -25.97
C ILE A 179 8.55 -0.05 -24.68
N PRO A 180 8.23 -1.35 -24.77
CA PRO A 180 8.22 -2.23 -23.62
C PRO A 180 9.56 -2.20 -22.87
N PHE A 181 9.51 -2.09 -21.54
CA PHE A 181 10.71 -1.90 -20.73
C PHE A 181 11.70 -3.07 -20.86
N ILE A 182 11.19 -4.30 -21.01
CA ILE A 182 12.03 -5.47 -21.23
C ILE A 182 12.81 -5.39 -22.56
N ASP A 183 12.20 -4.82 -23.61
CA ASP A 183 12.82 -4.65 -24.91
C ASP A 183 13.89 -3.55 -24.87
N PHE A 184 13.66 -2.48 -24.11
CA PHE A 184 14.66 -1.47 -23.84
C PHE A 184 15.93 -2.05 -23.18
N LEU A 185 15.78 -2.91 -22.18
CA LEU A 185 16.93 -3.56 -21.52
C LEU A 185 17.71 -4.47 -22.47
N ARG A 186 17.00 -5.24 -23.30
CA ARG A 186 17.58 -6.18 -24.27
C ARG A 186 18.27 -5.47 -25.44
N THR A 187 17.68 -4.41 -25.95
CA THR A 187 18.13 -3.75 -27.18
C THR A 187 19.15 -2.64 -26.90
N VAL A 188 18.87 -1.75 -25.95
CA VAL A 188 19.72 -0.58 -25.65
C VAL A 188 20.87 -0.97 -24.71
N PHE A 189 20.58 -1.76 -23.68
CA PHE A 189 21.57 -2.17 -22.68
C PHE A 189 22.16 -3.56 -22.91
N THR A 190 21.63 -4.34 -23.85
CA THR A 190 22.12 -5.68 -24.21
C THR A 190 22.18 -6.63 -23.02
N LEU A 191 21.26 -6.47 -22.07
CA LEU A 191 21.13 -7.36 -20.92
C LEU A 191 20.58 -8.72 -21.38
N ASN A 192 21.05 -9.80 -20.76
CA ASN A 192 20.51 -11.13 -21.00
C ASN A 192 19.08 -11.26 -20.42
N ASP A 193 18.38 -12.34 -20.78
CA ASP A 193 16.98 -12.53 -20.38
C ASP A 193 16.79 -12.63 -18.87
N ASN A 194 17.63 -13.41 -18.17
CA ASN A 194 17.52 -13.59 -16.72
C ASN A 194 17.67 -12.27 -15.96
N ILE A 195 18.63 -11.43 -16.35
CA ILE A 195 18.85 -10.12 -15.73
C ILE A 195 17.73 -9.16 -16.10
N SER A 196 17.29 -9.16 -17.36
CA SER A 196 16.18 -8.31 -17.81
C SER A 196 14.90 -8.63 -17.03
N ILE A 197 14.57 -9.91 -16.86
CA ILE A 197 13.44 -10.39 -16.05
C ILE A 197 13.56 -9.92 -14.60
N ALA A 198 14.73 -10.07 -13.98
CA ALA A 198 14.94 -9.62 -12.60
C ALA A 198 14.77 -8.10 -12.44
N VAL A 199 15.32 -7.31 -13.36
CA VAL A 199 15.17 -5.84 -13.34
C VAL A 199 13.70 -5.44 -13.55
N VAL A 200 13.03 -6.03 -14.54
CA VAL A 200 11.64 -5.67 -14.89
C VAL A 200 10.66 -6.05 -13.78
N TYR A 201 10.72 -7.30 -13.30
CA TYR A 201 9.67 -7.83 -12.43
C TYR A 201 10.00 -7.75 -10.93
N ALA A 202 11.27 -7.91 -10.53
CA ALA A 202 11.65 -7.92 -9.12
C ALA A 202 12.19 -6.58 -8.61
N LEU A 203 12.84 -5.77 -9.47
CA LEU A 203 13.28 -4.42 -9.07
C LEU A 203 12.25 -3.35 -9.44
N ALA A 204 11.76 -3.34 -10.68
CA ALA A 204 10.82 -2.32 -11.14
C ALA A 204 9.35 -2.68 -10.89
N PHE A 205 9.03 -3.89 -10.41
CA PHE A 205 7.66 -4.36 -10.16
C PHE A 205 6.70 -4.11 -11.34
N CYS A 206 7.18 -4.32 -12.56
CA CYS A 206 6.31 -4.28 -13.73
C CYS A 206 5.27 -5.41 -13.66
N VAL A 207 4.06 -5.15 -14.15
CA VAL A 207 2.95 -6.10 -14.04
C VAL A 207 2.91 -7.02 -15.27
N THR A 208 3.14 -6.46 -16.46
CA THR A 208 3.16 -7.21 -17.73
C THR A 208 4.49 -7.03 -18.45
N SER A 209 4.68 -7.80 -19.53
CA SER A 209 5.77 -7.56 -20.49
C SER A 209 5.59 -6.29 -21.32
N SER A 210 4.40 -5.68 -21.34
CA SER A 210 4.09 -4.47 -22.10
C SER A 210 4.24 -3.17 -21.32
N ASP A 211 4.60 -3.23 -20.02
CA ASP A 211 4.87 -2.04 -19.21
C ASP A 211 5.93 -1.16 -19.89
N GLN A 212 5.60 0.11 -20.10
CA GLN A 212 6.42 1.06 -20.86
C GLN A 212 7.71 1.45 -20.12
N THR A 213 8.72 1.82 -20.90
CA THR A 213 10.08 2.12 -20.43
C THR A 213 10.15 3.31 -19.48
N LEU A 214 9.67 4.49 -19.89
CA LEU A 214 9.80 5.71 -19.08
C LEU A 214 9.12 5.58 -17.70
N PRO A 215 7.86 5.12 -17.62
CA PRO A 215 7.18 4.98 -16.34
C PRO A 215 7.84 3.91 -15.43
N ALA A 216 8.37 2.83 -16.01
CA ALA A 216 9.12 1.81 -15.27
C ALA A 216 10.47 2.32 -14.77
N LEU A 217 11.21 3.08 -15.57
CA LEU A 217 12.50 3.68 -15.20
C LEU A 217 12.37 4.70 -14.07
N LEU A 218 11.36 5.58 -14.13
CA LEU A 218 11.09 6.55 -13.06
C LEU A 218 10.83 5.86 -11.72
N ARG A 219 10.09 4.74 -11.75
CA ARG A 219 9.80 3.92 -10.58
C ARG A 219 11.05 3.19 -10.09
N LEU A 220 11.78 2.52 -10.97
CA LEU A 220 13.04 1.86 -10.64
C LEU A 220 14.05 2.83 -10.00
N ARG A 221 14.18 4.05 -10.54
CA ARG A 221 15.06 5.09 -9.98
C ARG A 221 14.73 5.41 -8.52
N ARG A 222 13.45 5.49 -8.16
CA ARG A 222 13.01 5.72 -6.77
C ARG A 222 13.47 4.60 -5.84
N TYR A 223 13.31 3.35 -6.26
CA TYR A 223 13.75 2.20 -5.47
C TYR A 223 15.27 2.10 -5.36
N LEU A 224 16.00 2.30 -6.46
CA LEU A 224 17.46 2.29 -6.43
C LEU A 224 18.03 3.42 -5.56
N ARG A 225 17.41 4.60 -5.55
CA ARG A 225 17.77 5.71 -4.65
C ARG A 225 17.35 5.47 -3.19
N SER A 226 16.45 4.51 -2.93
CA SER A 226 16.00 4.15 -1.58
C SER A 226 16.99 3.22 -0.87
N ALA A 227 17.73 2.40 -1.61
CA ALA A 227 18.74 1.50 -1.06
C ALA A 227 19.85 2.29 -0.35
N GLY A 228 20.31 1.79 0.80
CA GLY A 228 21.37 2.40 1.61
C GLY A 228 20.88 3.42 2.65
N ARG A 229 19.62 3.86 2.63
CA ARG A 229 19.11 4.82 3.63
C ARG A 229 18.99 4.23 5.03
N TYR A 230 18.41 3.04 5.15
CA TYR A 230 18.29 2.31 6.43
C TYR A 230 19.06 0.99 6.43
N GLY A 231 19.53 0.54 5.25
CA GLY A 231 20.31 -0.68 5.05
C GLY A 231 20.34 -1.10 3.59
N SER A 232 20.65 -2.36 3.32
CA SER A 232 20.82 -2.88 1.94
C SER A 232 19.52 -2.93 1.15
N SER A 233 18.38 -3.18 1.80
CA SER A 233 17.09 -3.26 1.12
C SER A 233 16.51 -1.86 0.85
N PRO A 234 15.90 -1.63 -0.32
CA PRO A 234 15.17 -0.40 -0.60
C PRO A 234 13.79 -0.37 0.09
N PHE A 235 13.32 -1.48 0.67
CA PHE A 235 11.98 -1.61 1.23
C PHE A 235 11.98 -1.90 2.73
N LEU A 236 10.99 -1.33 3.40
CA LEU A 236 10.66 -1.54 4.79
C LEU A 236 9.30 -2.26 4.92
N ILE A 237 9.12 -2.97 6.02
CA ILE A 237 7.84 -3.53 6.47
C ILE A 237 7.53 -2.88 7.82
N GLY A 238 6.30 -2.38 7.96
CA GLY A 238 5.77 -1.95 9.26
C GLY A 238 5.44 -3.17 10.13
N HIS A 239 5.81 -3.10 11.41
CA HIS A 239 5.46 -4.16 12.37
C HIS A 239 3.95 -4.28 12.55
N TYR A 240 3.49 -5.48 12.90
CA TYR A 240 2.08 -5.77 13.21
C TYR A 240 1.10 -5.53 12.06
N GLY A 241 1.54 -5.67 10.81
CA GLY A 241 0.65 -5.76 9.67
C GLY A 241 0.44 -4.45 8.91
N GLY A 242 1.40 -4.14 8.03
CA GLY A 242 1.19 -3.29 6.85
C GLY A 242 0.68 -1.88 7.12
N THR A 243 -0.17 -1.38 6.22
CA THR A 243 -0.64 0.02 6.22
C THR A 243 -1.75 0.33 7.22
N GLY A 244 -2.46 -0.67 7.73
CA GLY A 244 -3.52 -0.49 8.73
C GLY A 244 -2.99 0.06 10.05
N GLU A 245 -1.84 -0.44 10.51
CA GLU A 245 -1.16 0.08 11.70
C GLU A 245 -0.63 1.50 11.49
N ILE A 246 -0.18 1.81 10.27
CA ILE A 246 0.25 3.16 9.91
C ILE A 246 -0.94 4.13 9.96
N ALA A 247 -2.11 3.71 9.44
CA ALA A 247 -3.33 4.51 9.51
C ALA A 247 -3.73 4.81 10.97
N GLN A 248 -3.63 3.83 11.86
CA GLN A 248 -3.84 4.01 13.30
C GLN A 248 -2.84 5.00 13.92
N GLY A 249 -1.57 4.94 13.52
CA GLY A 249 -0.55 5.89 13.94
C GLY A 249 -0.91 7.34 13.56
N PHE A 250 -1.40 7.57 12.33
CA PHE A 250 -1.91 8.88 11.93
C PHE A 250 -3.19 9.27 12.68
N CYS A 251 -4.10 8.32 12.93
CA CYS A 251 -5.28 8.59 13.75
C CYS A 251 -4.89 9.08 15.16
N ARG A 252 -3.89 8.44 15.77
CA ARG A 252 -3.33 8.88 17.05
C ARG A 252 -2.73 10.29 16.95
N ALA A 253 -1.96 10.59 15.91
CA ALA A 253 -1.40 11.93 15.71
C ALA A 253 -2.49 13.02 15.58
N ALA A 254 -3.59 12.71 14.90
CA ALA A 254 -4.74 13.60 14.82
C ALA A 254 -5.40 13.79 16.19
N ALA A 255 -5.64 12.70 16.94
CA ALA A 255 -6.25 12.76 18.27
C ALA A 255 -5.43 13.59 19.26
N VAL A 256 -4.11 13.43 19.26
CA VAL A 256 -3.18 14.24 20.06
C VAL A 256 -3.27 15.72 19.69
N SER A 257 -3.60 16.02 18.44
CA SER A 257 -3.78 17.39 17.93
C SER A 257 -5.24 17.88 18.06
N GLY A 258 -6.09 17.18 18.81
CA GLY A 258 -7.46 17.61 19.14
C GLY A 258 -8.59 17.01 18.30
N ALA A 259 -8.31 16.06 17.38
CA ALA A 259 -9.37 15.39 16.62
C ALA A 259 -10.24 14.46 17.50
N VAL A 260 -11.55 14.45 17.25
CA VAL A 260 -12.53 13.58 17.93
C VAL A 260 -12.78 12.33 17.08
N TYR A 261 -12.84 11.16 17.72
CA TYR A 261 -13.00 9.86 17.05
C TYR A 261 -14.33 9.18 17.37
N ILE A 262 -14.99 8.63 16.35
CA ILE A 262 -16.23 7.84 16.51
C ILE A 262 -16.16 6.60 15.62
N LEU A 263 -16.06 5.41 16.23
CA LEU A 263 -16.02 4.12 15.53
C LEU A 263 -17.28 3.29 15.79
N GLY A 264 -17.57 2.36 14.88
CA GLY A 264 -18.60 1.34 15.05
C GLY A 264 -20.03 1.87 15.08
N ARG A 265 -20.25 3.12 14.63
CA ARG A 265 -21.58 3.75 14.59
C ARG A 265 -22.09 3.84 13.16
N PRO A 266 -23.29 3.33 12.85
CA PRO A 266 -23.84 3.43 11.50
C PRO A 266 -24.19 4.88 11.18
N ILE A 267 -23.94 5.28 9.94
CA ILE A 267 -24.40 6.57 9.43
C ILE A 267 -25.90 6.46 9.13
N LEU A 268 -26.72 7.29 9.78
CA LEU A 268 -28.17 7.30 9.58
C LEU A 268 -28.57 8.24 8.45
N SER A 269 -27.98 9.44 8.41
CA SER A 269 -28.20 10.41 7.35
C SER A 269 -27.11 11.47 7.29
N ILE A 270 -26.88 11.99 6.09
CA ILE A 270 -26.07 13.18 5.84
C ILE A 270 -27.01 14.18 5.15
N THR A 271 -27.09 15.41 5.65
CA THR A 271 -27.91 16.46 5.02
C THR A 271 -27.05 17.69 4.74
N ARG A 272 -27.19 18.24 3.54
CA ARG A 272 -26.60 19.53 3.15
C ARG A 272 -27.55 20.64 3.59
N GLN A 273 -27.01 21.64 4.26
CA GLN A 273 -27.74 22.86 4.63
C GLN A 273 -27.06 24.05 3.97
N GLU A 274 -27.87 24.89 3.33
CA GLU A 274 -27.45 26.18 2.80
C GLU A 274 -28.06 27.27 3.67
N SER A 275 -27.21 28.15 4.17
CA SER A 275 -27.63 29.33 4.91
C SER A 275 -27.96 30.49 3.96
N SER A 276 -28.69 31.48 4.46
CA SER A 276 -29.06 32.71 3.74
C SER A 276 -27.86 33.48 3.17
N ASN A 277 -26.65 33.23 3.68
CA ASN A 277 -25.40 33.88 3.26
C ASN A 277 -24.61 33.04 2.23
N ASN A 278 -25.22 32.02 1.63
CA ASN A 278 -24.56 31.03 0.75
C ASN A 278 -23.46 30.20 1.44
N GLU A 279 -23.37 30.17 2.77
CA GLU A 279 -22.48 29.23 3.45
C GLU A 279 -23.11 27.85 3.46
N THR A 280 -22.35 26.86 2.97
CA THR A 280 -22.75 25.46 2.96
C THR A 280 -22.21 24.75 4.19
N SER A 281 -23.06 24.01 4.88
CA SER A 281 -22.70 23.11 5.97
C SER A 281 -23.35 21.73 5.81
N TYR A 282 -22.83 20.75 6.54
CA TYR A 282 -23.33 19.39 6.57
C TYR A 282 -23.72 19.01 7.98
N THR A 283 -24.85 18.31 8.12
CA THR A 283 -25.28 17.69 9.38
C THR A 283 -25.24 16.17 9.21
N LEU A 284 -24.46 15.50 10.04
CA LEU A 284 -24.27 14.06 10.07
C LEU A 284 -24.94 13.47 11.32
N SER A 285 -25.91 12.58 11.11
CA SER A 285 -26.58 11.84 12.17
C SER A 285 -26.04 10.42 12.23
N LEU A 286 -25.61 9.99 13.42
CA LEU A 286 -25.03 8.67 13.66
C LEU A 286 -25.91 7.86 14.61
N GLY A 287 -25.90 6.53 14.46
CA GLY A 287 -26.56 5.62 15.40
C GLY A 287 -25.93 5.72 16.79
N ASP A 288 -26.77 5.68 17.83
CA ASP A 288 -26.38 5.77 19.25
C ASP A 288 -25.57 7.03 19.64
N VAL A 289 -25.57 8.07 18.79
CA VAL A 289 -25.02 9.39 19.10
C VAL A 289 -26.19 10.38 19.13
N PRO A 290 -26.51 10.97 20.30
CA PRO A 290 -27.74 11.75 20.47
C PRO A 290 -27.72 13.06 19.67
N ASP A 291 -26.56 13.72 19.64
CA ASP A 291 -26.41 14.97 18.93
C ASP A 291 -25.75 14.78 17.56
N PRO A 292 -26.28 15.40 16.49
CA PRO A 292 -25.68 15.31 15.17
C PRO A 292 -24.39 16.14 15.12
N LEU A 293 -23.43 15.68 14.31
CA LEU A 293 -22.22 16.45 14.03
C LEU A 293 -22.49 17.46 12.92
N ILE A 294 -22.07 18.70 13.10
CA ILE A 294 -22.24 19.77 12.12
C ILE A 294 -20.85 20.19 11.63
N CYS A 295 -20.64 20.26 10.31
CA CYS A 295 -19.35 20.69 9.76
C CYS A 295 -19.47 21.59 8.53
N LYS A 296 -18.42 22.37 8.29
CA LYS A 296 -18.29 23.21 7.08
C LYS A 296 -17.85 22.39 5.87
N LEU A 297 -16.96 21.43 6.09
CA LEU A 297 -16.38 20.55 5.07
C LEU A 297 -16.58 19.08 5.43
N LEU A 298 -16.96 18.27 4.44
CA LEU A 298 -16.99 16.82 4.54
C LEU A 298 -15.87 16.21 3.67
N VAL A 299 -15.08 15.31 4.22
CA VAL A 299 -14.13 14.47 3.47
C VAL A 299 -14.63 13.03 3.56
N CYS A 300 -14.99 12.42 2.42
CA CYS A 300 -15.69 11.14 2.41
C CYS A 300 -14.95 10.09 1.59
N SER A 301 -14.66 8.94 2.20
CA SER A 301 -14.20 7.75 1.47
C SER A 301 -15.22 7.34 0.41
N THR A 302 -14.77 6.98 -0.80
CA THR A 302 -15.69 6.55 -1.87
C THR A 302 -16.55 5.34 -1.47
N SER A 303 -16.05 4.46 -0.61
CA SER A 303 -16.84 3.33 -0.06
C SER A 303 -18.06 3.76 0.78
N LEU A 304 -18.10 5.01 1.24
CA LEU A 304 -19.21 5.60 2.00
C LEU A 304 -20.00 6.62 1.18
N SER A 305 -19.72 6.76 -0.12
CA SER A 305 -20.39 7.77 -0.95
C SER A 305 -21.89 7.51 -1.10
N SER A 306 -22.35 6.28 -0.87
CA SER A 306 -23.78 5.94 -0.86
C SER A 306 -24.58 6.67 0.23
N TYR A 307 -23.92 7.15 1.29
CA TYR A 307 -24.54 7.98 2.32
C TYR A 307 -24.60 9.47 1.96
N LEU A 308 -23.92 9.91 0.90
CA LEU A 308 -23.93 11.31 0.48
C LEU A 308 -25.27 11.68 -0.16
N PRO A 309 -25.76 12.91 0.04
CA PRO A 309 -26.96 13.41 -0.64
C PRO A 309 -26.78 13.41 -2.16
N MET A 310 -27.86 13.12 -2.91
CA MET A 310 -27.87 13.07 -4.38
C MET A 310 -27.44 14.38 -5.07
N ASN A 311 -27.53 15.52 -4.38
CA ASN A 311 -27.15 16.85 -4.85
C ASN A 311 -25.70 17.25 -4.51
N VAL A 312 -24.88 16.32 -3.98
CA VAL A 312 -23.45 16.55 -3.74
C VAL A 312 -22.65 16.00 -4.91
N ASN A 313 -22.24 16.90 -5.81
CA ASN A 313 -21.21 16.59 -6.80
C ASN A 313 -19.87 16.40 -6.09
N THR A 314 -19.22 15.29 -6.39
CA THR A 314 -17.89 14.95 -5.87
C THR A 314 -16.85 15.39 -6.89
N SER A 315 -15.93 16.26 -6.49
CA SER A 315 -14.76 16.57 -7.34
C SER A 315 -13.64 15.57 -7.04
N PRO A 316 -13.34 14.60 -7.91
CA PRO A 316 -12.07 13.88 -7.80
C PRO A 316 -10.96 14.92 -8.05
N ARG A 317 -10.23 15.30 -7.00
CA ARG A 317 -9.05 16.14 -7.13
C ARG A 317 -7.82 15.28 -6.90
N GLY A 318 -7.04 15.14 -7.95
CA GLY A 318 -5.67 14.66 -7.90
C GLY A 318 -5.05 14.81 -9.27
N ARG A 319 -3.72 14.96 -9.33
CA ARG A 319 -3.04 14.72 -10.61
C ARG A 319 -3.34 13.29 -10.99
N GLU A 320 -3.81 13.06 -12.22
CA GLU A 320 -3.67 11.74 -12.84
C GLU A 320 -2.16 11.49 -12.90
N TYR A 321 -1.60 10.87 -11.87
CA TYR A 321 -0.33 10.19 -12.06
C TYR A 321 -0.63 9.14 -13.13
N GLU A 322 0.02 9.29 -14.28
CA GLU A 322 -0.20 8.67 -15.60
C GLU A 322 -0.21 7.13 -15.65
N PHE A 323 -0.41 6.46 -14.54
CA PHE A 323 -0.49 5.01 -14.45
C PHE A 323 -1.94 4.58 -14.43
N SER A 324 -2.61 4.70 -15.58
CA SER A 324 -3.80 3.92 -15.90
C SER A 324 -3.41 2.44 -15.81
N SER A 325 -3.51 1.83 -14.63
CA SER A 325 -3.40 0.38 -14.52
C SER A 325 -4.72 -0.23 -14.98
N GLU A 326 -4.67 -1.09 -15.98
CA GLU A 326 -5.84 -1.84 -16.48
C GLU A 326 -6.35 -2.86 -15.45
N VAL A 327 -5.60 -3.11 -14.37
CA VAL A 327 -5.91 -4.10 -13.35
C VAL A 327 -7.07 -3.64 -12.48
N ARG A 328 -8.28 -4.13 -12.75
CA ARG A 328 -9.46 -3.84 -11.92
C ARG A 328 -9.67 -4.80 -10.76
N ILE A 329 -9.06 -5.98 -10.81
CA ILE A 329 -9.24 -7.04 -9.82
C ILE A 329 -7.88 -7.64 -9.48
N ILE A 330 -7.64 -7.93 -8.21
CA ILE A 330 -6.50 -8.74 -7.75
C ILE A 330 -7.05 -9.97 -7.05
N ALA A 331 -6.61 -11.16 -7.45
CA ALA A 331 -6.81 -12.36 -6.65
C ALA A 331 -5.78 -12.38 -5.51
N ARG A 332 -6.24 -12.57 -4.28
CA ARG A 332 -5.42 -12.57 -3.06
C ARG A 332 -5.47 -13.93 -2.38
N CYS A 333 -4.32 -14.36 -1.86
CA CYS A 333 -4.20 -15.48 -0.93
C CYS A 333 -3.47 -15.02 0.32
N ILE A 334 -3.97 -15.41 1.49
CA ILE A 334 -3.26 -15.36 2.76
C ILE A 334 -3.06 -16.81 3.21
N ALA A 335 -1.82 -17.23 3.47
CA ALA A 335 -1.52 -18.56 3.97
C ALA A 335 -0.58 -18.51 5.19
N ILE A 336 -0.82 -19.35 6.19
CA ILE A 336 0.03 -19.46 7.39
C ILE A 336 0.83 -20.76 7.33
N ILE A 337 2.16 -20.60 7.33
CA ILE A 337 3.14 -21.69 7.16
C ILE A 337 3.98 -21.79 8.43
N ASP A 338 4.42 -23.00 8.78
CA ASP A 338 5.21 -23.26 10.00
C ASP A 338 6.58 -23.90 9.73
N VAL A 339 7.03 -23.75 8.48
CA VAL A 339 8.34 -24.17 8.00
C VAL A 339 9.04 -22.94 7.41
N PRO A 340 10.33 -22.72 7.69
CA PRO A 340 11.05 -21.57 7.16
C PRO A 340 11.22 -21.66 5.64
N PHE A 341 11.23 -20.48 5.01
CA PHE A 341 11.53 -20.32 3.59
C PHE A 341 13.03 -20.14 3.35
N VAL A 342 13.49 -20.67 2.23
CA VAL A 342 14.88 -20.59 1.78
C VAL A 342 14.89 -20.07 0.36
N PHE A 343 15.59 -18.95 0.15
CA PHE A 343 15.92 -18.49 -1.20
C PHE A 343 17.35 -18.89 -1.52
N ALA A 344 17.58 -19.34 -2.75
CA ALA A 344 18.93 -19.64 -3.20
C ALA A 344 19.75 -18.34 -3.15
N SER A 345 20.81 -18.36 -2.35
CA SER A 345 21.78 -17.29 -2.30
C SER A 345 22.78 -17.45 -3.44
N ALA A 346 23.23 -16.31 -4.00
CA ALA A 346 24.35 -16.31 -4.95
C ALA A 346 25.71 -16.56 -4.27
N ASP A 347 25.75 -16.56 -2.93
CA ASP A 347 26.94 -16.85 -2.13
C ASP A 347 27.01 -18.35 -1.79
N VAL A 348 27.80 -19.09 -2.57
CA VAL A 348 28.37 -20.37 -2.14
C VAL A 348 29.60 -20.03 -1.29
N GLY A 349 29.55 -20.34 0.00
CA GLY A 349 30.69 -20.20 0.90
C GLY A 349 31.93 -20.93 0.37
N ASP A 350 33.11 -20.57 0.87
CA ASP A 350 34.42 -21.10 0.42
C ASP A 350 34.55 -22.64 0.51
N GLU A 351 33.62 -23.33 1.18
CA GLU A 351 33.60 -24.80 1.34
C GLU A 351 32.62 -25.55 0.40
N GLY A 352 31.96 -24.88 -0.55
CA GLY A 352 31.08 -25.56 -1.52
C GLY A 352 29.71 -25.97 -0.95
N THR A 353 29.39 -25.57 0.28
CA THR A 353 28.04 -25.66 0.84
C THR A 353 27.22 -24.44 0.40
N VAL A 354 26.05 -24.70 -0.19
CA VAL A 354 25.05 -23.65 -0.44
C VAL A 354 24.54 -23.18 0.91
N ASP A 355 24.86 -21.94 1.29
CA ASP A 355 24.34 -21.33 2.52
C ASP A 355 22.88 -20.95 2.29
N ASN A 356 22.00 -21.94 2.50
CA ASN A 356 20.56 -21.80 2.44
C ASN A 356 20.07 -20.99 3.65
N LYS A 357 20.27 -19.67 3.60
CA LYS A 357 19.85 -18.77 4.67
C LYS A 357 18.32 -18.70 4.68
N THR A 358 17.75 -19.09 5.82
CA THR A 358 16.32 -18.92 6.07
C THR A 358 15.99 -17.43 6.07
N ILE A 359 14.91 -17.05 5.41
CA ILE A 359 14.43 -15.67 5.39
C ILE A 359 13.30 -15.48 6.41
N ASP A 360 13.30 -14.34 7.11
CA ASP A 360 12.14 -13.94 7.92
C ASP A 360 11.16 -13.15 7.05
N THR A 361 11.66 -12.19 6.27
CA THR A 361 10.85 -11.44 5.31
C THR A 361 11.40 -11.55 3.90
N GLY A 362 10.51 -11.66 2.91
CA GLY A 362 10.96 -11.72 1.53
C GLY A 362 9.87 -11.40 0.53
N ILE A 363 10.31 -10.94 -0.65
CA ILE A 363 9.44 -10.74 -1.81
C ILE A 363 9.87 -11.75 -2.86
N LEU A 364 8.94 -12.60 -3.30
CA LEU A 364 9.15 -13.51 -4.42
C LEU A 364 8.26 -13.08 -5.58
N VAL A 365 8.84 -13.01 -6.77
CA VAL A 365 8.10 -12.70 -7.98
C VAL A 365 8.11 -13.90 -8.91
N PHE A 366 6.93 -14.26 -9.41
CA PHE A 366 6.73 -15.20 -10.51
C PHE A 366 6.54 -14.41 -11.79
N PRO A 367 7.54 -14.35 -12.70
CA PRO A 367 7.38 -13.70 -13.99
C PRO A 367 6.26 -14.34 -14.83
N PRO A 368 5.69 -13.64 -15.81
CA PRO A 368 4.74 -14.22 -16.74
C PRO A 368 5.32 -15.48 -17.42
N GLY A 369 4.56 -16.56 -17.44
CA GLY A 369 4.96 -17.84 -18.05
C GLY A 369 5.93 -18.69 -17.22
N SER A 370 6.26 -18.28 -15.98
CA SER A 370 7.18 -19.04 -15.11
C SER A 370 6.58 -20.32 -14.51
N LEU A 371 5.26 -20.49 -14.57
CA LEU A 371 4.56 -21.71 -14.17
C LEU A 371 3.65 -22.19 -15.30
N GLN A 372 3.62 -23.51 -15.54
CA GLN A 372 2.83 -24.13 -16.61
C GLN A 372 1.32 -23.86 -16.47
N ASP A 373 0.80 -23.93 -15.25
CA ASP A 373 -0.60 -23.65 -14.92
C ASP A 373 -0.81 -22.22 -14.39
N GLY A 374 0.19 -21.34 -14.60
CA GLY A 374 0.15 -19.94 -14.18
C GLY A 374 -0.26 -18.98 -15.30
N SER A 375 -0.26 -17.69 -14.96
CA SER A 375 -0.43 -16.58 -15.88
C SER A 375 0.71 -16.50 -16.89
N ALA A 376 0.37 -16.42 -18.18
CA ALA A 376 1.32 -16.20 -19.27
C ALA A 376 1.59 -14.71 -19.55
N SER A 377 0.78 -13.81 -18.99
CA SER A 377 0.80 -12.38 -19.35
C SER A 377 1.08 -11.43 -18.19
N VAL A 378 0.91 -11.89 -16.95
CA VAL A 378 1.00 -11.06 -15.74
C VAL A 378 1.92 -11.71 -14.71
N ALA A 379 2.76 -10.90 -14.08
CA ALA A 379 3.59 -11.31 -12.97
C ALA A 379 2.77 -11.45 -11.68
N VAL A 380 3.07 -12.47 -10.88
CA VAL A 380 2.46 -12.70 -9.56
C VAL A 380 3.49 -12.41 -8.48
N THR A 381 3.09 -11.64 -7.47
CA THR A 381 3.97 -11.25 -6.36
C THR A 381 3.56 -11.97 -5.09
N VAL A 382 4.55 -12.47 -4.35
CA VAL A 382 4.40 -13.08 -3.05
C VAL A 382 5.18 -12.28 -2.02
N LEU A 383 4.52 -11.84 -0.95
CA LEU A 383 5.16 -11.27 0.23
C LEU A 383 5.15 -12.31 1.35
N ILE A 384 6.33 -12.60 1.89
CA ILE A 384 6.55 -13.50 3.02
C ILE A 384 6.91 -12.65 4.23
N THR A 385 6.24 -12.87 5.36
CA THR A 385 6.50 -12.19 6.62
C THR A 385 6.55 -13.18 7.78
N GLY A 386 7.64 -13.19 8.54
CA GLY A 386 7.86 -14.06 9.70
C GLY A 386 7.71 -13.33 11.03
N GLU A 387 8.31 -13.90 12.06
CA GLU A 387 8.27 -13.40 13.45
C GLU A 387 8.78 -11.96 13.56
N GLY A 388 9.87 -11.62 12.87
CA GLY A 388 10.45 -10.30 13.08
C GLY A 388 9.66 -9.17 12.42
N ALA A 389 8.71 -9.47 11.51
CA ALA A 389 7.69 -8.50 11.08
C ALA A 389 6.58 -8.30 12.13
N MET A 390 6.57 -9.09 13.20
CA MET A 390 5.56 -9.10 14.27
C MET A 390 4.13 -9.37 13.74
N SER A 391 4.00 -9.89 12.51
CA SER A 391 2.73 -10.29 11.89
C SER A 391 2.33 -11.73 12.21
N ALA A 392 3.27 -12.53 12.70
CA ALA A 392 3.07 -13.92 13.12
C ALA A 392 3.92 -14.27 14.35
N PRO A 393 3.53 -15.29 15.13
CA PRO A 393 4.34 -15.78 16.23
C PRO A 393 5.61 -16.49 15.74
N LYS A 394 6.54 -16.70 16.68
CA LYS A 394 7.80 -17.43 16.45
C LYS A 394 7.61 -18.76 15.70
N GLY A 395 8.42 -18.95 14.67
CA GLY A 395 8.41 -20.17 13.85
C GLY A 395 7.19 -20.30 12.93
N LYS A 396 6.46 -19.21 12.71
CA LYS A 396 5.36 -19.13 11.74
C LYS A 396 5.64 -18.01 10.74
N TRP A 397 5.16 -18.18 9.52
CA TRP A 397 5.24 -17.23 8.43
C TRP A 397 3.85 -17.00 7.85
N VAL A 398 3.55 -15.76 7.50
CA VAL A 398 2.40 -15.39 6.68
C VAL A 398 2.88 -15.16 5.25
N VAL A 399 2.23 -15.84 4.32
CA VAL A 399 2.46 -15.73 2.88
C VAL A 399 1.26 -15.01 2.26
N TYR A 400 1.54 -13.92 1.57
CA TYR A 400 0.56 -13.15 0.84
C TYR A 400 0.81 -13.26 -0.67
N ILE A 401 -0.12 -13.84 -1.43
CA ILE A 401 0.00 -13.92 -2.90
C ILE A 401 -0.94 -12.91 -3.51
N SER A 402 -0.43 -12.15 -4.48
CA SER A 402 -1.16 -11.11 -5.20
C SER A 402 -1.05 -11.35 -6.69
N PHE A 403 -2.18 -11.68 -7.32
CA PHE A 403 -2.28 -11.92 -8.76
C PHE A 403 -3.19 -10.86 -9.40
N PRO A 404 -2.61 -9.83 -10.04
CA PRO A 404 -3.35 -8.84 -10.82
C PRO A 404 -4.06 -9.48 -12.04
N LEU A 405 -5.34 -9.17 -12.24
CA LEU A 405 -6.15 -9.71 -13.34
C LEU A 405 -6.50 -8.61 -14.35
N MET A 406 -6.19 -8.86 -15.63
CA MET A 406 -6.46 -7.90 -16.72
C MET A 406 -7.88 -8.03 -17.30
N SER A 407 -8.57 -9.15 -17.06
CA SER A 407 -9.94 -9.39 -17.52
C SER A 407 -10.80 -9.83 -16.34
N ALA A 408 -12.02 -9.29 -16.26
CA ALA A 408 -12.99 -9.63 -15.22
C ALA A 408 -14.02 -10.68 -15.67
N ASN A 409 -13.96 -11.13 -16.93
CA ASN A 409 -14.99 -12.00 -17.50
C ASN A 409 -14.74 -13.48 -17.18
N ASN A 410 -15.76 -14.17 -16.66
CA ASN A 410 -15.74 -15.61 -16.37
C ASN A 410 -14.52 -16.08 -15.56
N LEU A 411 -14.18 -15.33 -14.51
CA LEU A 411 -13.05 -15.65 -13.66
C LEU A 411 -13.27 -16.98 -12.92
N PRO A 412 -12.28 -17.90 -12.93
CA PRO A 412 -12.24 -19.03 -12.00
C PRO A 412 -12.23 -18.54 -10.55
N SER A 413 -12.48 -19.44 -9.60
CA SER A 413 -12.40 -19.08 -8.18
C SER A 413 -11.00 -18.52 -7.82
N PRO A 414 -10.89 -17.58 -6.85
CA PRO A 414 -9.61 -17.08 -6.38
C PRO A 414 -8.64 -18.21 -6.00
N GLN A 415 -9.14 -19.24 -5.32
CA GLN A 415 -8.36 -20.42 -4.97
C GLN A 415 -7.80 -21.13 -6.20
N SER A 416 -8.61 -21.40 -7.22
CA SER A 416 -8.16 -22.05 -8.46
C SER A 416 -7.06 -21.26 -9.16
N LEU A 417 -7.14 -19.93 -9.15
CA LEU A 417 -6.14 -19.05 -9.78
C LEU A 417 -4.81 -19.03 -9.02
N LEU A 418 -4.86 -19.12 -7.69
CA LEU A 418 -3.70 -18.90 -6.82
C LEU A 418 -3.03 -20.20 -6.36
N GLN A 419 -3.73 -21.34 -6.44
CA GLN A 419 -3.21 -22.63 -6.01
C GLN A 419 -1.87 -23.01 -6.67
N PRO A 420 -1.65 -22.81 -8.00
CA PRO A 420 -0.36 -23.12 -8.62
C PRO A 420 0.80 -22.34 -8.00
N TYR A 421 0.58 -21.06 -7.70
CA TYR A 421 1.57 -20.18 -7.09
C TYR A 421 1.81 -20.52 -5.62
N LEU A 422 0.76 -20.84 -4.87
CA LEU A 422 0.89 -21.30 -3.49
C LEU A 422 1.71 -22.59 -3.44
N ASN A 423 1.37 -23.58 -4.26
CA ASN A 423 2.11 -24.83 -4.33
C ASN A 423 3.59 -24.62 -4.67
N ALA A 424 3.90 -23.81 -5.69
CA ALA A 424 5.27 -23.48 -6.07
C ALA A 424 6.02 -22.67 -5.01
N THR A 425 5.32 -21.85 -4.23
CA THR A 425 5.92 -21.13 -3.10
C THR A 425 6.27 -22.11 -1.97
N LEU A 426 5.40 -23.08 -1.67
CA LEU A 426 5.61 -24.08 -0.62
C LEU A 426 6.80 -25.01 -0.89
N THR A 427 7.16 -25.24 -2.16
CA THR A 427 8.38 -26.00 -2.51
C THR A 427 9.68 -25.27 -2.17
N LEU A 428 9.62 -23.98 -1.81
CA LEU A 428 10.77 -23.18 -1.39
C LEU A 428 10.99 -23.19 0.12
N THR A 429 10.25 -24.03 0.84
CA THR A 429 10.45 -24.25 2.28
C THR A 429 11.64 -25.18 2.52
N SER A 430 12.22 -25.15 3.71
CA SER A 430 13.40 -25.96 4.03
C SER A 430 13.13 -27.47 4.18
N GLN A 431 11.87 -27.92 4.05
CA GLN A 431 11.50 -29.32 4.26
C GLN A 431 11.33 -30.08 2.93
N PRO A 432 11.74 -31.35 2.87
CA PRO A 432 11.63 -32.17 1.66
C PRO A 432 10.22 -32.75 1.43
N SER A 433 9.35 -32.74 2.45
CA SER A 433 7.97 -33.20 2.35
C SER A 433 7.04 -32.09 1.85
N PRO A 434 5.90 -32.44 1.21
CA PRO A 434 4.86 -31.46 0.90
C PRO A 434 4.45 -30.71 2.17
N VAL A 435 4.73 -29.41 2.21
CA VAL A 435 4.31 -28.55 3.32
C VAL A 435 2.86 -28.15 3.07
N GLU A 436 1.99 -28.41 4.04
CA GLU A 436 0.61 -27.96 3.99
C GLU A 436 0.44 -26.69 4.83
N PRO A 437 -0.24 -25.65 4.32
CA PRO A 437 -0.56 -24.49 5.13
C PRO A 437 -1.47 -24.85 6.31
N THR A 438 -1.18 -24.26 7.47
CA THR A 438 -2.03 -24.37 8.68
C THR A 438 -3.35 -23.59 8.55
N MET A 439 -3.39 -22.61 7.66
CA MET A 439 -4.57 -21.86 7.29
C MET A 439 -4.35 -21.26 5.90
N THR A 440 -5.42 -21.20 5.10
CA THR A 440 -5.49 -20.41 3.87
C THR A 440 -6.76 -19.59 3.83
N ALA A 441 -6.69 -18.41 3.22
CA ALA A 441 -7.84 -17.62 2.80
C ALA A 441 -7.61 -17.13 1.37
N PHE A 442 -8.66 -17.17 0.55
CA PHE A 442 -8.64 -16.72 -0.84
C PHE A 442 -9.80 -15.76 -1.09
N PHE A 443 -9.57 -14.71 -1.86
CA PHE A 443 -10.60 -13.71 -2.18
C PHE A 443 -10.20 -12.86 -3.38
N PHE A 444 -11.17 -12.16 -3.97
CA PHE A 444 -10.92 -11.07 -4.90
C PHE A 444 -10.95 -9.74 -4.19
N GLU A 445 -10.02 -8.86 -4.54
CA GLU A 445 -10.03 -7.43 -4.24
C GLU A 445 -10.38 -6.66 -5.51
N HIS A 446 -11.38 -5.77 -5.42
CA HIS A 446 -11.91 -4.99 -6.53
C HIS A 446 -11.52 -3.53 -6.40
N PHE A 447 -11.15 -2.93 -7.53
CA PHE A 447 -10.85 -1.51 -7.60
C PHE A 447 -11.83 -0.82 -8.54
N SER A 448 -12.68 0.04 -7.96
CA SER A 448 -13.61 0.85 -8.73
C SER A 448 -12.86 1.84 -9.61
N SER A 449 -13.34 2.06 -10.85
CA SER A 449 -12.83 3.16 -11.66
C SER A 449 -13.19 4.49 -11.00
N PRO A 450 -12.31 5.50 -11.01
CA PRO A 450 -12.71 6.85 -10.66
C PRO A 450 -13.90 7.24 -11.52
N SER A 451 -14.99 7.67 -10.89
CA SER A 451 -16.12 8.26 -11.62
C SER A 451 -15.64 9.55 -12.26
N ALA A 452 -16.03 9.79 -13.51
CA ALA A 452 -15.67 11.01 -14.23
C ALA A 452 -16.10 12.24 -13.41
N ALA A 453 -15.21 13.22 -13.27
CA ALA A 453 -15.53 14.48 -12.62
C ALA A 453 -16.74 15.11 -13.33
N SER A 454 -17.86 15.29 -12.62
CA SER A 454 -18.89 16.20 -13.10
C SER A 454 -18.37 17.62 -12.90
N SER A 455 -18.25 18.39 -13.97
CA SER A 455 -18.02 19.83 -13.92
C SER A 455 -19.27 20.49 -13.34
N GLY A 456 -19.34 20.57 -12.02
CA GLY A 456 -20.43 21.17 -11.26
C GLY A 456 -19.90 21.95 -10.06
N GLU A 457 -20.76 22.82 -9.52
CA GLU A 457 -20.51 23.82 -8.48
C GLU A 457 -19.55 23.39 -7.34
N GLN A 458 -18.81 24.36 -6.80
CA GLN A 458 -17.94 24.19 -5.63
C GLN A 458 -18.77 23.69 -4.43
N ASN A 459 -18.75 22.38 -4.19
CA ASN A 459 -19.33 21.80 -2.99
C ASN A 459 -18.25 21.64 -1.92
N ASN A 460 -18.60 21.93 -0.67
CA ASN A 460 -17.73 21.68 0.49
C ASN A 460 -17.69 20.19 0.87
N CYS A 461 -17.60 19.29 -0.12
CA CYS A 461 -17.46 17.85 0.06
C CYS A 461 -16.36 17.32 -0.87
N LEU A 462 -15.29 16.78 -0.27
CA LEU A 462 -14.17 16.16 -0.96
C LEU A 462 -14.31 14.63 -0.88
N THR A 463 -14.01 13.93 -1.97
CA THR A 463 -13.99 12.46 -1.96
C THR A 463 -12.57 11.92 -1.97
N VAL A 464 -12.34 10.91 -1.14
CA VAL A 464 -11.09 10.17 -1.11
C VAL A 464 -11.22 8.99 -2.06
N GLN A 465 -10.49 9.06 -3.16
CA GLN A 465 -10.48 8.01 -4.18
C GLN A 465 -9.78 6.75 -3.63
N PRO A 466 -10.29 5.54 -3.92
CA PRO A 466 -9.65 4.29 -3.52
C PRO A 466 -8.23 4.20 -4.08
N LEU A 467 -7.28 3.72 -3.28
CA LEU A 467 -5.91 3.52 -3.73
C LEU A 467 -5.88 2.41 -4.80
N PHE A 468 -5.56 2.79 -6.04
CA PHE A 468 -5.57 1.89 -7.18
C PHE A 468 -4.14 1.48 -7.50
N ASN A 469 -3.66 0.41 -6.87
CA ASN A 469 -2.33 -0.11 -7.13
C ASN A 469 -2.29 -1.63 -7.06
N SER A 470 -1.90 -2.23 -8.17
CA SER A 470 -1.54 -3.64 -8.26
C SER A 470 -0.13 -3.93 -7.76
N ARG A 471 0.71 -2.90 -7.58
CA ARG A 471 2.12 -3.04 -7.21
C ARG A 471 2.29 -2.93 -5.69
N LEU A 472 3.04 -3.89 -5.14
CA LEU A 472 3.27 -4.03 -3.70
C LEU A 472 3.83 -2.77 -3.00
N PRO A 473 4.77 -1.99 -3.58
CA PRO A 473 5.39 -0.85 -2.87
C PRO A 473 4.69 0.50 -3.07
N ASP A 474 3.79 0.64 -4.05
CA ASP A 474 3.30 1.96 -4.51
C ASP A 474 2.16 2.52 -3.64
N THR A 475 1.36 1.65 -3.01
CA THR A 475 0.13 2.02 -2.28
C THR A 475 0.35 3.07 -1.17
N PRO A 476 1.34 2.91 -0.27
CA PRO A 476 1.51 3.85 0.83
C PRO A 476 1.94 5.25 0.36
N ASP A 477 2.83 5.33 -0.63
CA ASP A 477 3.28 6.63 -1.20
C ASP A 477 2.14 7.36 -1.91
N GLN A 478 1.29 6.64 -2.65
CA GLN A 478 0.11 7.25 -3.26
C GLN A 478 -0.88 7.78 -2.23
N ALA A 479 -1.08 7.05 -1.11
CA ALA A 479 -1.92 7.52 -0.03
C ALA A 479 -1.43 8.85 0.55
N SER A 480 -0.12 8.97 0.78
CA SER A 480 0.47 10.21 1.27
C SER A 480 0.33 11.37 0.29
N LEU A 481 0.56 11.13 -1.01
CA LEU A 481 0.41 12.18 -2.03
C LEU A 481 -1.04 12.66 -2.15
N ARG A 482 -2.00 11.74 -2.16
CA ARG A 482 -3.43 12.07 -2.19
C ARG A 482 -3.89 12.81 -0.95
N ALA A 483 -3.37 12.43 0.23
CA ALA A 483 -3.68 13.12 1.47
C ALA A 483 -3.16 14.57 1.47
N GLU A 484 -1.99 14.82 0.89
CA GLU A 484 -1.47 16.18 0.70
C GLU A 484 -2.35 17.00 -0.25
N GLU A 485 -2.79 16.42 -1.37
CA GLU A 485 -3.71 17.08 -2.30
C GLU A 485 -5.05 17.42 -1.62
N LEU A 486 -5.60 16.47 -0.83
CA LEU A 486 -6.84 16.65 -0.06
C LEU A 486 -6.68 17.74 1.02
N PHE A 487 -5.56 17.75 1.74
CA PHE A 487 -5.26 18.78 2.73
C PHE A 487 -5.27 20.17 2.11
N TRP A 488 -4.55 20.38 1.00
CA TRP A 488 -4.52 21.69 0.33
C TRP A 488 -5.86 22.07 -0.31
N ALA A 489 -6.68 21.10 -0.71
CA ALA A 489 -8.05 21.36 -1.14
C ALA A 489 -8.92 21.80 0.05
N ALA A 490 -8.82 21.14 1.19
CA ALA A 490 -9.55 21.46 2.40
C ALA A 490 -9.19 22.84 2.97
N VAL A 491 -7.89 23.16 3.06
CA VAL A 491 -7.40 24.48 3.53
C VAL A 491 -8.00 25.61 2.68
N ARG A 492 -8.03 25.45 1.34
CA ARG A 492 -8.62 26.46 0.44
C ARG A 492 -10.12 26.67 0.62
N ILE A 493 -10.85 25.64 1.03
CA ILE A 493 -12.29 25.72 1.31
C ILE A 493 -12.55 26.38 2.67
N LEU A 494 -11.74 26.03 3.67
CA LEU A 494 -11.95 26.48 5.06
C LEU A 494 -11.39 27.89 5.34
N LYS A 495 -10.34 28.30 4.62
CA LYS A 495 -9.72 29.63 4.68
C LYS A 495 -9.65 30.26 3.28
N PRO A 496 -10.76 30.72 2.70
CA PRO A 496 -10.74 31.46 1.44
C PRO A 496 -9.94 32.77 1.60
N GLN A 497 -9.34 33.28 0.51
CA GLN A 497 -8.37 34.40 0.46
C GLN A 497 -8.84 35.77 1.02
N GLN A 498 -9.97 35.87 1.72
CA GLN A 498 -10.45 37.12 2.34
C GLN A 498 -9.90 37.38 3.76
N ASP A 499 -9.15 36.45 4.37
CA ASP A 499 -8.49 36.64 5.68
C ASP A 499 -7.01 37.11 5.57
N ILE A 500 -6.59 37.65 4.42
CA ILE A 500 -5.19 38.05 4.16
C ILE A 500 -4.77 39.33 4.92
N ASP A 501 -5.73 40.07 5.50
CA ASP A 501 -5.46 41.29 6.27
C ASP A 501 -5.48 41.09 7.81
N ASP A 502 -5.40 39.85 8.32
CA ASP A 502 -5.17 39.60 9.74
C ASP A 502 -3.65 39.50 10.04
N PRO A 503 -3.01 40.57 10.58
CA PRO A 503 -1.59 40.58 10.87
C PRO A 503 -1.18 39.57 11.98
N ASP A 504 -2.14 39.03 12.74
CA ASP A 504 -1.92 38.00 13.77
C ASP A 504 -2.35 36.58 13.30
N GLY A 505 -2.78 36.43 12.04
CA GLY A 505 -3.34 35.20 11.50
C GLY A 505 -2.29 34.10 11.24
N TYR A 506 -2.51 32.91 11.79
CA TYR A 506 -1.66 31.73 11.51
C TYR A 506 -1.76 31.32 10.03
N VAL A 507 -0.66 31.53 9.29
CA VAL A 507 -0.51 31.13 7.89
C VAL A 507 -0.14 29.65 7.81
N ILE A 508 -0.96 28.85 7.13
CA ILE A 508 -0.67 27.44 6.85
C ILE A 508 0.11 27.38 5.54
N ASP A 509 1.43 27.19 5.62
CA ASP A 509 2.36 27.17 4.49
C ASP A 509 2.97 25.78 4.20
N SER A 510 2.70 24.81 5.07
CA SER A 510 3.21 23.42 4.98
C SER A 510 2.11 22.39 5.19
N PHE A 511 2.26 21.22 4.53
CA PHE A 511 1.41 20.04 4.75
C PHE A 511 1.59 19.47 6.17
N TRP A 512 2.81 19.55 6.69
CA TRP A 512 3.12 19.23 8.08
C TRP A 512 3.60 20.51 8.76
N PRO A 513 2.70 21.32 9.35
CA PRO A 513 3.10 22.51 10.06
C PRO A 513 4.04 22.13 11.22
N PRO A 514 5.07 22.95 11.49
CA PRO A 514 5.95 22.72 12.63
C PRO A 514 5.10 22.69 13.89
N VAL A 515 5.36 21.70 14.75
CA VAL A 515 4.77 21.67 16.09
C VAL A 515 5.19 22.95 16.76
N THR A 516 4.24 23.80 17.16
CA THR A 516 4.56 24.91 18.05
C THR A 516 5.15 24.27 19.29
N VAL A 517 6.45 24.44 19.48
CA VAL A 517 7.11 24.10 20.73
C VAL A 517 6.50 25.06 21.73
N GLN A 518 5.41 24.65 22.38
CA GLN A 518 5.19 25.13 23.73
C GLN A 518 6.42 24.66 24.48
N ASP A 519 7.11 25.62 25.11
CA ASP A 519 8.29 25.38 25.95
C ASP A 519 7.95 24.35 27.03
N ASP A 520 8.02 23.07 26.69
CA ASP A 520 8.28 22.01 27.65
C ASP A 520 9.78 22.09 27.96
N ALA A 521 10.14 23.17 28.66
CA ALA A 521 11.21 23.10 29.61
C ALA A 521 10.81 21.99 30.59
N ASP A 522 11.70 21.02 30.75
CA ASP A 522 11.62 19.90 31.69
C ASP A 522 10.92 18.66 31.16
N GLU A 523 11.64 17.83 30.40
CA GLU A 523 11.61 16.37 30.58
C GLU A 523 12.90 15.75 30.01
N GLU A 524 14.01 15.88 30.76
CA GLU A 524 15.09 14.90 30.76
C GLU A 524 14.58 13.62 31.45
N TRP A 525 14.46 12.52 30.71
CA TRP A 525 14.50 11.16 31.25
C TRP A 525 15.20 10.20 30.29
#